data_AF-A0A3D4YSL3-F1
#
_entry.id   AF-A0A3D4YSL3-F1
#
_cell.length_a   1.000
_cell.length_b   1.000
_cell.length_c   1.000
_cell.angle_alpha   90.00
_cell.angle_beta   90.00
_cell.angle_gamma   90.00
#
_symmetry.space_group_name_H-M   'P 1'
#
loop_
_entity.id
_entity.type
_entity.pdbx_description
1 polymer ?
#
loop_
_entity_poly.entity_id
_entity_poly.type
_entity_poly.pdbx_seq_one_letter_code
_entity_poly.pdbx_strand_id
1 'polypeptide(L)' 'MTALADPTRSRLLLALERNELSVNELRSILQLPQSTISRHLKMLSAEGWVEARAEGTSRHYRIASDSLDPASRRLW' A
#
# COMPACT_ATOMS: atom_id res chain seq x y z
N MET A 1 -5.78 -3.38 12.82
CA MET A 1 -4.67 -4.17 13.42
C MET A 1 -4.37 -5.47 12.66
N THR A 2 -5.17 -5.84 11.65
CA THR A 2 -4.92 -7.02 10.80
C THR A 2 -4.03 -6.72 9.60
N ALA A 3 -3.86 -5.46 9.18
CA ALA A 3 -3.05 -5.08 8.02
C ALA A 3 -1.67 -5.76 7.94
N LEU A 4 -0.89 -5.74 9.03
CA LEU A 4 0.47 -6.32 9.04
C LEU A 4 0.51 -7.84 9.17
N ALA A 5 -0.60 -8.50 9.51
CA ALA A 5 -0.65 -9.96 9.65
C ALA A 5 -0.64 -10.72 8.31
N ASP A 6 -0.72 -10.01 7.18
CA ASP A 6 -0.65 -10.60 5.85
C ASP A 6 0.70 -10.27 5.18
N PRO A 7 1.43 -11.28 4.69
CA PRO A 7 2.74 -11.07 4.11
C PRO A 7 2.69 -10.25 2.80
N THR A 8 1.61 -10.31 2.04
CA THR A 8 1.44 -9.51 0.83
C THR A 8 1.25 -8.03 1.17
N ARG A 9 0.44 -7.73 2.19
CA ARG A 9 0.27 -6.35 2.68
C ARG A 9 1.58 -5.77 3.22
N SER A 10 2.34 -6.57 3.98
CA SER A 10 3.66 -6.14 4.46
C SER A 10 4.64 -5.87 3.31
N ARG A 11 4.68 -6.74 2.29
CA ARG A 11 5.50 -6.53 1.07
C ARG A 11 5.08 -5.30 0.28
N LEU A 12 3.78 -5.01 0.20
CA LEU A 12 3.27 -3.80 -0.44
C LEU A 12 3.74 -2.54 0.30
N LEU A 13 3.61 -2.53 1.63
CA LEU A 13 4.08 -1.41 2.45
C LEU A 13 5.60 -1.22 2.30
N LEU A 14 6.39 -2.30 2.30
CA LEU A 14 7.84 -2.21 2.08
C LEU A 14 8.18 -1.61 0.71
N ALA A 15 7.45 -1.98 -0.35
CA ALA A 15 7.66 -1.39 -1.67
C ALA A 15 7.32 0.11 -1.71
N LEU A 16 6.33 0.53 -0.92
CA LEU A 16 5.84 1.91 -0.83
C LEU A 16 6.59 2.78 0.18
N GLU A 17 7.51 2.22 0.96
CA GLU A 17 8.19 2.90 2.06
C GLU A 17 8.97 4.14 1.59
N ARG A 18 9.59 4.04 0.40
CA ARG A 18 10.49 5.08 -0.11
C ARG A 18 10.03 5.68 -1.44
N ASN A 19 9.01 5.11 -2.06
CA ASN A 19 8.56 5.49 -3.40
C ASN A 19 7.04 5.49 -3.48
N GLU A 20 6.49 6.48 -4.20
CA GLU A 20 5.10 6.45 -4.62
C GLU A 20 4.98 5.59 -5.88
N LEU A 21 4.17 4.52 -5.84
CA LEU A 21 4.11 3.52 -6.92
C LEU A 21 2.68 3.27 -7.41
N SER A 22 2.55 3.07 -8.71
CA SER A 22 1.31 2.63 -9.34
C SER A 22 1.03 1.14 -9.12
N VAL A 23 -0.21 0.73 -9.36
CA VAL A 23 -0.60 -0.69 -9.31
C VAL A 23 0.24 -1.53 -10.29
N ASN A 24 0.59 -0.99 -11.46
CA ASN A 24 1.39 -1.69 -12.46
C ASN A 24 2.84 -1.89 -12.00
N GLU A 25 3.43 -0.89 -11.34
CA GLU A 25 4.79 -1.02 -10.78
C GLU A 25 4.80 -2.03 -9.63
N LEU A 26 3.82 -1.95 -8.72
CA LEU A 26 3.67 -2.92 -7.63
C LEU A 26 3.47 -4.34 -8.15
N ARG A 27 2.69 -4.50 -9.23
CA ARG A 27 2.53 -5.79 -9.94
C ARG A 27 3.88 -6.32 -10.42
N SER A 28 4.69 -5.48 -11.03
CA SER A 28 6.02 -5.84 -11.55
C SER A 28 7.03 -6.13 -10.43
N ILE A 29 6.95 -5.45 -9.28
CA ILE A 29 7.86 -5.68 -8.16
C ILE A 29 7.48 -6.96 -7.40
N LEU A 30 6.20 -7.13 -7.08
CA LEU A 30 5.73 -8.25 -6.25
C LEU A 30 5.45 -9.51 -7.05
N GLN A 31 5.39 -9.42 -8.39
CA GLN A 31 5.08 -10.53 -9.30
C GLN A 31 3.74 -11.22 -8.95
N LEU A 32 2.74 -10.42 -8.58
CA LEU A 32 1.39 -10.86 -8.24
C LEU A 32 0.37 -10.34 -9.24
N PRO A 33 -0.79 -11.00 -9.41
CA PRO A 33 -1.86 -10.48 -10.25
C PRO A 33 -2.35 -9.10 -9.80
N GLN A 34 -2.73 -8.27 -10.77
CA GLN A 34 -3.27 -6.93 -10.51
C GLN A 34 -4.49 -6.93 -9.59
N SER A 35 -5.37 -7.93 -9.71
CA SER A 35 -6.54 -8.10 -8.83
C SER A 35 -6.14 -8.30 -7.37
N THR A 36 -5.10 -9.11 -7.12
CA THR A 36 -4.54 -9.33 -5.79
C THR A 36 -3.98 -8.03 -5.21
N ILE A 37 -3.10 -7.36 -5.96
CA ILE A 37 -2.52 -6.07 -5.55
C ILE A 37 -3.62 -5.06 -5.22
N SER A 38 -4.61 -4.89 -6.11
CA SER A 38 -5.69 -3.92 -5.94
C SER A 38 -6.56 -4.22 -4.72
N ARG A 39 -6.84 -5.50 -4.45
CA ARG A 39 -7.58 -5.92 -3.25
C ARG A 39 -6.82 -5.56 -1.98
N HIS A 40 -5.53 -5.85 -1.91
CA HIS A 40 -4.71 -5.52 -0.73
C HIS A 40 -4.54 -4.02 -0.53
N LEU A 41 -4.31 -3.24 -1.61
CA LEU A 41 -4.25 -1.78 -1.54
C LEU A 41 -5.57 -1.17 -1.06
N LYS A 42 -6.72 -1.71 -1.49
CA LYS A 42 -8.03 -1.27 -0.99
C LYS A 42 -8.17 -1.50 0.51
N MET A 43 -7.73 -2.66 1.02
CA MET A 43 -7.73 -2.94 2.47
C MET A 43 -6.79 -2.00 3.22
N LEU A 44 -5.56 -1.82 2.73
CA LEU A 44 -4.58 -0.91 3.33
C LEU A 44 -5.10 0.53 3.37
N SER A 45 -5.75 1.00 2.31
CA SER A 45 -6.34 2.34 2.26
C SER A 45 -7.51 2.49 3.23
N ALA A 46 -8.38 1.48 3.33
CA ALA A 46 -9.48 1.47 4.29
C ALA A 46 -9.01 1.43 5.75
N GLU A 47 -7.87 0.78 6.03
CA GLU A 47 -7.22 0.77 7.35
C GLU A 47 -6.29 2.00 7.56
N GLY A 48 -6.21 2.93 6.61
CA GLY A 48 -5.43 4.17 6.75
C GLY A 48 -3.92 4.02 6.57
N TRP A 49 -3.43 2.89 6.06
CA TRP A 49 -1.99 2.64 5.88
C TRP A 49 -1.40 3.28 4.64
N VAL A 50 -2.21 3.44 3.59
CA VAL A 50 -1.78 4.00 2.32
C VAL A 50 -2.77 5.04 1.81
N GLU A 51 -2.23 6.04 1.14
CA GLU A 51 -2.99 7.05 0.41
C GLU A 51 -2.78 6.86 -1.08
N ALA A 52 -3.76 7.29 -1.88
CA ALA A 52 -3.69 7.21 -3.33
C ALA A 52 -3.85 8.61 -3.94
N ARG A 53 -2.95 8.97 -4.85
CA ARG A 53 -3.02 10.16 -5.69
C ARG A 53 -3.41 9.76 -7.11
N ALA A 54 -4.30 10.52 -7.72
CA ALA A 54 -4.62 10.35 -9.13
C ALA A 54 -3.53 11.00 -10.00
N GLU A 55 -3.06 10.27 -11.01
CA GLU A 55 -2.13 10.76 -12.02
C GLU A 55 -2.60 10.28 -13.40
N GLY A 56 -3.27 11.17 -14.12
CA GLY A 56 -3.96 10.82 -15.37
C GLY A 56 -5.01 9.74 -15.14
N THR A 57 -4.86 8.60 -15.82
CA THR A 57 -5.75 7.44 -15.70
C THR A 57 -5.31 6.43 -14.63
N SER A 58 -4.16 6.68 -13.99
CA SER A 58 -3.57 5.78 -13.01
C SER A 58 -3.68 6.34 -11.58
N ARG A 59 -3.54 5.44 -10.60
CA ARG A 59 -3.42 5.79 -9.19
C ARG A 59 -2.05 5.39 -8.69
N HIS A 60 -1.38 6.33 -8.06
CA HIS A 60 -0.11 6.14 -7.38
C HIS A 60 -0.38 6.06 -5.88
N TYR A 61 0.26 5.11 -5.21
CA TYR A 61 0.07 4.83 -3.79
C TYR A 61 1.34 5.18 -3.02
N ARG A 62 1.19 5.63 -1.78
CA ARG A 62 2.29 5.87 -0.82
C ARG A 62 1.85 5.49 0.60
N ILE A 63 2.80 5.27 1.49
CA ILE A 63 2.49 5.15 2.92
C ILE A 63 1.90 6.46 3.44
N ALA A 64 0.84 6.34 4.21
CA ALA A 64 0.12 7.43 4.85
C ALA A 64 0.86 7.94 6.11
N SER A 65 2.18 8.19 6.03
CA SER A 65 3.06 8.38 7.21
C SER A 65 2.61 9.49 8.17
N ASP A 66 1.95 10.52 7.65
CA ASP A 66 1.48 11.68 8.42
C ASP A 66 0.07 11.49 8.99
N SER A 67 -0.70 10.54 8.45
CA SER A 67 -2.10 10.25 8.80
C SER A 67 -2.29 8.88 9.47
N LEU A 68 -1.24 8.06 9.52
CA LEU A 68 -1.19 6.82 10.28
C LEU A 68 -1.50 7.07 11.76
N ASP A 69 -2.37 6.24 12.33
CA ASP A 69 -2.64 6.30 13.76
C ASP A 69 -1.35 6.00 14.56
N PRO A 70 -1.20 6.55 15.78
CA PRO A 70 0.02 6.41 16.56
C PRO A 70 0.42 4.97 16.90
N ALA A 71 -0.53 4.03 16.97
CA ALA A 71 -0.23 2.63 17.22
C ALA A 71 0.32 1.96 15.95
N SER A 72 -0.30 2.21 14.80
CA SER A 72 0.20 1.72 13.50
C SER A 72 1.58 2.30 13.16
N ARG A 73 1.83 3.57 13.49
CA ARG A 73 3.14 4.22 13.30
C ARG A 73 4.27 3.63 14.16
N ARG A 74 3.96 2.96 15.28
CA ARG A 74 4.97 2.27 16.11
C ARG A 74 5.32 0.87 15.60
N LEU A 75 4.43 0.29 14.79
CA LEU A 75 4.57 -1.07 14.26
C LEU A 75 5.28 -1.11 12.89
N TRP A 76 5.43 0.06 12.26
CA TRP A 76 6.11 0.26 10.99
C TRP A 76 7.42 1.00 11.24
#